data_AF-A0A151QTM9-F1
#
_entry.id   AF-A0A151QTM9-F1
#
_cell.length_a   1.000
_cell.length_b   1.000
_cell.length_c   1.000
_cell.angle_alpha   90.00
_cell.angle_beta   90.00
_cell.angle_gamma   90.00
#
_symmetry.space_group_name_H-M   'P 1'
#
loop_
_entity.id
_entity.type
_entity.pdbx_description
1 polymer ?
#
loop_
_entity_poly.entity_id
_entity_poly.type
_entity_poly.pdbx_seq_one_letter_code
_entity_poly.pdbx_strand_id
1 'polypeptide(L)'
;MENFEFLLGMNIWYDILFTVNSVCKIMQYKDMHIDVVINHLRGLITYLKKYRENGFASTLESTKVMVIEMDIEPKFNEKRKIHRKKHFDDIDSDEITHFAEDSFCTIYFLYILDQSISSIKSRFEQFLEYENMFGFLFDSNKFKTLGEDELKKYCINFEKILSFKYHSDIDGLDLFSELKVLKEILTNEINTLLKILNYIKRSCSFPNTYIAYKILLTLPVTVATTERSFSKLKLIKSYLRSTILQYRLNGLTILSIESEMLKLLDYKTLINNFTAQKGKKIT
;
A
#
# COMPACT_ATOMS: atom_id res chain seq x y z
N MET A 1 -9.10 33.32 4.67
CA MET A 1 -8.58 31.97 4.97
C MET A 1 -8.98 31.49 6.36
N GLU A 2 -9.54 32.36 7.21
CA GLU A 2 -10.00 32.08 8.58
C GLU A 2 -11.50 31.72 8.60
N ASN A 3 -11.91 30.70 7.83
CA ASN A 3 -13.29 30.21 7.89
C ASN A 3 -13.34 28.96 8.79
N PHE A 4 -14.28 28.91 9.73
CA PHE A 4 -14.50 27.77 10.63
C PHE A 4 -14.61 26.45 9.87
N GLU A 5 -15.36 26.42 8.76
CA GLU A 5 -15.52 25.23 7.91
C GLU A 5 -14.18 24.73 7.33
N PHE A 6 -13.27 25.64 7.00
CA PHE A 6 -11.97 25.30 6.45
C PHE A 6 -11.05 24.70 7.52
N LEU A 7 -11.05 25.27 8.73
CA LEU A 7 -10.28 24.74 9.87
C LEU A 7 -10.83 23.38 10.33
N LEU A 8 -12.15 23.22 10.35
CA LEU A 8 -12.79 21.93 10.62
C LEU A 8 -12.38 20.88 9.57
N GLY A 9 -12.42 21.25 8.29
CA GLY A 9 -11.96 20.40 7.21
C GLY A 9 -10.49 20.01 7.34
N MET A 10 -9.61 20.95 7.72
CA MET A 10 -8.19 20.69 7.96
C MET A 10 -7.96 19.69 9.09
N ASN A 11 -8.67 19.83 10.21
CA ASN A 11 -8.57 18.90 11.33
C ASN A 11 -9.04 17.49 10.94
N ILE A 12 -10.16 17.38 10.22
CA ILE A 12 -10.65 16.11 9.68
C ILE A 12 -9.59 15.46 8.76
N TRP A 13 -9.00 16.23 7.85
CA TRP A 13 -7.95 15.74 6.96
C TRP A 13 -6.69 15.33 7.72
N TYR A 14 -6.31 16.07 8.75
CA TYR A 14 -5.16 15.73 9.59
C TYR A 14 -5.34 14.34 10.21
N ASP A 15 -6.49 14.05 10.83
CA ASP A 15 -6.74 12.76 11.49
C ASP A 15 -6.72 11.59 10.48
N ILE A 16 -7.34 11.78 9.32
CA ILE A 16 -7.35 10.79 8.24
C ILE A 16 -5.92 10.56 7.72
N LEU A 17 -5.21 11.64 7.34
CA LEU A 17 -3.88 11.52 6.74
C LEU A 17 -2.84 11.04 7.72
N PHE A 18 -2.93 11.40 9.00
CA PHE A 18 -2.02 10.94 10.04
C PHE A 18 -2.08 9.42 10.20
N THR A 19 -3.29 8.86 10.28
CA THR A 19 -3.49 7.41 10.41
C THR A 19 -3.07 6.66 9.15
N VAL A 20 -3.44 7.16 7.97
CA VAL A 20 -3.00 6.59 6.70
C VAL A 20 -1.48 6.62 6.57
N ASN A 21 -0.84 7.75 6.87
CA ASN A 21 0.62 7.91 6.79
C ASN A 21 1.36 6.97 7.75
N SER A 22 0.81 6.74 8.94
CA SER A 22 1.38 5.80 9.90
C SER A 22 1.48 4.38 9.32
N VAL A 23 0.41 3.90 8.66
CA VAL A 23 0.41 2.60 7.98
C VAL A 23 1.31 2.63 6.74
N CYS A 24 1.32 3.71 5.96
CA CYS A 24 2.20 3.84 4.81
C CYS A 24 3.68 3.74 5.20
N LYS A 25 4.10 4.33 6.33
CA LYS A 25 5.47 4.20 6.83
C LYS A 25 5.82 2.76 7.20
N ILE A 26 4.88 2.03 7.83
CA ILE A 26 5.05 0.61 8.13
C ILE A 26 5.27 -0.18 6.83
N MET A 27 4.43 0.03 5.83
CA MET A 27 4.55 -0.65 4.54
C MET A 27 5.87 -0.38 3.79
N GLN A 28 6.56 0.72 4.09
CA GLN A 28 7.82 1.12 3.43
C GLN A 28 9.08 0.54 4.09
N TYR A 29 8.97 -0.20 5.19
CA TYR A 29 10.12 -0.88 5.78
C TYR A 29 10.64 -2.02 4.88
N LYS A 30 11.97 -2.19 4.84
CA LYS A 30 12.64 -3.12 3.93
C LYS A 30 12.27 -4.59 4.15
N ASP A 31 12.06 -4.98 5.41
CA ASP A 31 11.78 -6.36 5.82
C ASP A 31 10.29 -6.58 6.13
N MET A 32 9.42 -5.77 5.54
CA MET A 32 7.98 -5.84 5.83
C MET A 32 7.34 -7.06 5.14
N HIS A 33 6.57 -7.83 5.90
CA HIS A 33 5.83 -9.00 5.41
C HIS A 33 4.38 -8.65 5.07
N ILE A 34 3.83 -9.32 4.05
CA ILE A 34 2.48 -9.07 3.52
C ILE A 34 1.39 -9.29 4.58
N ASP A 35 1.53 -10.32 5.41
CA ASP A 35 0.61 -10.64 6.50
C ASP A 35 0.50 -9.52 7.55
N VAL A 36 1.64 -8.96 7.96
CA VAL A 36 1.70 -7.82 8.88
C VAL A 36 1.01 -6.61 8.26
N VAL A 37 1.25 -6.35 6.97
CA VAL A 37 0.59 -5.27 6.23
C VAL A 37 -0.92 -5.46 6.17
N ILE A 38 -1.41 -6.67 5.87
CA ILE A 38 -2.85 -6.96 5.84
C ILE A 38 -3.49 -6.67 7.19
N ASN A 39 -2.83 -7.04 8.29
CA ASN A 39 -3.32 -6.76 9.64
C ASN A 39 -3.40 -5.24 9.92
N HIS A 40 -2.36 -4.48 9.55
CA HIS A 40 -2.37 -3.03 9.70
C HIS A 40 -3.44 -2.36 8.81
N LEU A 41 -3.68 -2.86 7.61
CA LEU A 41 -4.72 -2.35 6.71
C LEU A 41 -6.13 -2.65 7.24
N ARG A 42 -6.37 -3.85 7.78
CA ARG A 42 -7.61 -4.19 8.50
C ARG A 42 -7.83 -3.25 9.68
N GLY A 43 -6.77 -2.99 10.45
CA GLY A 43 -6.78 -2.02 11.54
C GLY A 43 -7.15 -0.61 11.07
N LEU A 44 -6.53 -0.12 9.98
CA LEU A 44 -6.81 1.18 9.39
C LEU A 44 -8.27 1.32 8.94
N ILE A 45 -8.80 0.32 8.23
CA ILE A 45 -10.20 0.32 7.79
C ILE A 45 -11.14 0.33 9.00
N THR A 46 -10.81 -0.42 10.05
CA THR A 46 -11.59 -0.47 11.29
C THR A 46 -11.58 0.87 12.01
N TYR A 47 -10.42 1.53 12.07
CA TYR A 47 -10.28 2.88 12.61
C TYR A 47 -11.13 3.88 11.81
N LEU A 48 -11.02 3.90 10.48
CA LEU A 48 -11.78 4.84 9.65
C LEU A 48 -13.29 4.63 9.76
N LYS A 49 -13.77 3.39 9.89
CA LYS A 49 -15.18 3.10 10.17
C LYS A 49 -15.64 3.65 11.52
N LYS A 50 -14.85 3.45 12.57
CA LYS A 50 -15.15 4.02 13.90
C LYS A 50 -15.13 5.54 13.89
N TYR A 51 -14.17 6.13 13.17
CA TYR A 51 -14.06 7.57 13.01
C TYR A 51 -15.26 8.13 12.23
N ARG A 52 -15.77 7.42 11.23
CA ARG A 52 -17.01 7.78 10.52
C ARG A 52 -18.24 7.84 11.44
N GLU A 53 -18.34 6.95 12.42
CA GLU A 53 -19.49 6.89 13.32
C GLU A 53 -19.41 7.95 14.44
N ASN A 54 -18.24 8.08 15.07
CA ASN A 54 -18.10 8.84 16.32
C ASN A 54 -17.15 10.06 16.21
N GLY A 55 -16.40 10.18 15.10
CA GLY A 55 -15.33 11.16 14.96
C GLY A 55 -15.86 12.59 14.88
N PHE A 56 -16.94 12.82 14.15
CA PHE A 56 -17.41 14.17 13.82
C PHE A 56 -17.63 15.07 15.05
N ALA A 57 -18.31 14.57 16.08
CA ALA A 57 -18.57 15.34 17.30
C ALA A 57 -17.26 15.74 18.00
N SER A 58 -16.31 14.80 18.10
CA SER A 58 -15.01 15.06 18.74
C SER A 58 -14.14 16.05 17.96
N THR A 59 -14.13 15.96 16.62
CA THR A 59 -13.37 16.90 15.79
C THR A 59 -14.00 18.29 15.83
N LEU A 60 -15.33 18.36 15.87
CA LEU A 60 -16.06 19.61 15.93
C LEU A 60 -15.82 20.35 17.25
N GLU A 61 -15.84 19.64 18.39
CA GLU A 61 -15.52 20.23 19.69
C GLU A 61 -14.06 20.70 19.77
N SER A 62 -13.11 19.86 19.31
CA SER A 62 -11.69 20.22 19.27
C SER A 62 -11.42 21.43 18.37
N THR A 63 -12.12 21.52 17.24
CA THR A 63 -12.01 22.66 16.32
C THR A 63 -12.58 23.92 16.94
N LYS A 64 -13.72 23.85 17.65
CA LYS A 64 -14.28 25.01 18.36
C LYS A 64 -13.29 25.60 19.36
N VAL A 65 -12.60 24.75 20.14
CA VAL A 65 -11.58 25.20 21.10
C VAL A 65 -10.42 25.91 20.39
N MET A 66 -9.84 25.31 19.34
CA MET A 66 -8.74 25.93 18.58
C MET A 66 -9.13 27.25 17.93
N VAL A 67 -10.35 27.35 17.41
CA VAL A 67 -10.84 28.54 16.70
C VAL A 67 -11.06 29.70 17.67
N ILE A 68 -11.52 29.42 18.89
CA ILE A 68 -11.63 30.42 19.97
C ILE A 68 -10.24 30.93 20.37
N GLU A 69 -9.24 30.05 20.47
CA GLU A 69 -7.84 30.45 20.76
C GLU A 69 -7.23 31.33 19.65
N MET A 70 -7.75 31.23 18.43
CA MET A 70 -7.30 32.01 17.26
C MET A 70 -8.10 33.31 17.05
N ASP A 71 -8.97 33.71 18.00
CA ASP A 71 -9.88 34.86 17.91
C ASP A 71 -10.85 34.81 16.69
N ILE A 72 -11.24 33.61 16.25
CA ILE A 72 -12.18 33.42 15.13
C ILE A 72 -13.56 33.02 15.69
N GLU A 73 -14.66 33.47 15.07
CA GLU A 73 -16.01 33.04 15.47
C GLU A 73 -16.30 31.59 15.02
N PRO A 74 -16.66 30.66 15.94
CA PRO A 74 -16.94 29.26 15.62
C PRO A 74 -18.37 29.09 15.09
N LYS A 75 -18.66 29.66 13.92
CA LYS A 75 -19.97 29.55 13.26
C LYS A 75 -19.83 29.06 11.82
N PHE A 76 -20.76 28.20 11.43
CA PHE A 76 -20.95 27.85 10.02
C PHE A 76 -21.50 29.05 9.24
N ASN A 77 -21.11 29.17 7.97
CA ASN A 77 -21.63 30.27 7.15
C ASN A 77 -23.08 29.98 6.79
N GLU A 78 -23.98 30.87 7.18
CA GLU A 78 -25.38 30.75 6.80
C GLU A 78 -25.53 30.99 5.28
N LYS A 79 -26.02 29.98 4.55
CA LYS A 79 -26.45 30.18 3.17
C LYS A 79 -27.64 31.14 3.16
N ARG A 80 -27.63 32.12 2.24
CA ARG A 80 -28.75 33.06 2.05
C ARG A 80 -30.06 32.28 1.90
N LYS A 81 -31.02 32.50 2.80
CA LYS A 81 -32.36 31.93 2.75
C LYS A 81 -33.12 32.49 1.54
N ILE A 82 -33.31 31.69 0.50
CA ILE A 82 -34.18 32.05 -0.64
C ILE A 82 -35.62 31.91 -0.18
N HIS A 83 -36.32 33.03 -0.01
CA HIS A 83 -37.73 33.01 0.32
C HIS A 83 -38.54 32.84 -0.96
N ARG A 84 -39.27 31.73 -1.08
CA ARG A 84 -40.31 31.55 -2.10
C ARG A 84 -41.60 32.22 -1.61
N LYS A 85 -42.46 32.70 -2.50
CA LYS A 85 -43.81 33.17 -2.13
C LYS A 85 -44.55 32.03 -1.42
N LYS A 86 -44.96 32.25 -0.17
CA LYS A 86 -45.73 31.32 0.68
C LYS A 86 -47.23 31.43 0.37
N HIS A 87 -47.98 30.34 0.58
CA HIS A 87 -49.45 30.37 0.62
C HIS A 87 -49.95 30.47 2.06
N PHE A 88 -51.20 30.89 2.25
CA PHE A 88 -51.78 31.30 3.54
C PHE A 88 -51.76 30.22 4.64
N ASP A 89 -51.68 28.94 4.27
CA ASP A 89 -51.74 27.79 5.19
C ASP A 89 -50.35 27.21 5.57
N ASP A 90 -49.24 27.83 5.13
CA ASP A 90 -47.90 27.33 5.46
C ASP A 90 -47.50 27.68 6.91
N ILE A 91 -47.36 26.66 7.77
CA ILE A 91 -46.91 26.79 9.16
C ILE A 91 -45.42 27.15 9.21
N ASP A 92 -45.05 28.11 10.06
CA ASP A 92 -43.64 28.44 10.33
C ASP A 92 -42.95 27.30 11.10
N SER A 93 -41.94 26.68 10.49
CA SER A 93 -40.95 25.88 11.20
C SER A 93 -39.64 26.68 11.33
N ASP A 94 -39.21 26.92 12.57
CA ASP A 94 -37.89 27.44 12.91
C ASP A 94 -36.81 26.36 12.59
N GLU A 95 -36.44 26.20 11.32
CA GLU A 95 -35.71 25.01 10.84
C GLU A 95 -34.18 25.13 10.65
N ILE A 96 -33.52 26.25 10.99
CA ILE A 96 -32.39 26.67 10.12
C ILE A 96 -30.95 26.61 10.73
N THR A 97 -30.74 26.23 11.98
CA THR A 97 -29.38 26.07 12.54
C THR A 97 -28.78 24.68 12.37
N HIS A 98 -29.58 23.61 12.49
CA HIS A 98 -29.11 22.24 12.32
C HIS A 98 -28.70 21.91 10.88
N PHE A 99 -29.33 22.56 9.90
CA PHE A 99 -29.09 22.27 8.48
C PHE A 99 -27.64 22.48 8.05
N ALA A 100 -26.92 23.49 8.57
CA ALA A 100 -25.56 23.79 8.12
C ALA A 100 -24.53 22.77 8.64
N GLU A 101 -24.61 22.42 9.93
CA GLU A 101 -23.76 21.41 10.55
C GLU A 101 -24.06 20.00 10.00
N ASP A 102 -25.35 19.64 9.88
CA ASP A 102 -25.77 18.36 9.32
C ASP A 102 -25.44 18.26 7.82
N SER A 103 -25.55 19.38 7.09
CA SER A 103 -25.14 19.46 5.68
C SER A 103 -23.63 19.28 5.54
N PHE A 104 -22.81 19.90 6.40
CA PHE A 104 -21.36 19.69 6.37
C PHE A 104 -21.00 18.25 6.74
N CYS A 105 -21.62 17.69 7.79
CA CYS A 105 -21.42 16.30 8.19
C CYS A 105 -21.74 15.33 7.04
N THR A 106 -22.90 15.51 6.39
CA THR A 106 -23.36 14.59 5.34
C THR A 106 -22.60 14.78 4.02
N ILE A 107 -22.46 16.03 3.56
CA ILE A 107 -21.90 16.33 2.23
C ILE A 107 -20.37 16.27 2.23
N TYR A 108 -19.72 16.65 3.32
CA TYR A 108 -18.26 16.72 3.39
C TYR A 108 -17.67 15.55 4.18
N PHE A 109 -18.01 15.43 5.46
CA PHE A 109 -17.35 14.48 6.36
C PHE A 109 -17.64 13.01 5.98
N LEU A 110 -18.91 12.63 5.86
CA LEU A 110 -19.29 11.27 5.48
C LEU A 110 -18.81 10.93 4.07
N TYR A 111 -18.96 11.86 3.12
CA TYR A 111 -18.51 11.66 1.74
C TYR A 111 -17.00 11.37 1.65
N ILE A 112 -16.16 12.18 2.32
CA ILE A 112 -14.71 12.00 2.30
C ILE A 112 -14.31 10.68 2.95
N LEU A 113 -14.95 10.30 4.07
CA LEU A 113 -14.64 9.04 4.74
C LEU A 113 -15.10 7.84 3.95
N ASP A 114 -16.29 7.87 3.37
CA ASP A 114 -16.80 6.79 2.52
C ASP A 114 -15.92 6.62 1.27
N GLN A 115 -15.54 7.72 0.63
CA GLN A 115 -14.64 7.69 -0.51
C GLN A 115 -13.25 7.17 -0.13
N SER A 116 -12.72 7.58 1.03
CA SER A 116 -11.41 7.13 1.54
C SER A 116 -11.43 5.63 1.86
N ILE A 117 -12.46 5.16 2.58
CA ILE A 117 -12.64 3.74 2.91
C ILE A 117 -12.78 2.90 1.63
N SER A 118 -13.60 3.36 0.67
CA SER A 118 -13.81 2.66 -0.60
C SER A 118 -12.51 2.58 -1.41
N SER A 119 -11.79 3.69 -1.51
CA SER A 119 -10.52 3.76 -2.26
C SER A 119 -9.44 2.88 -1.62
N ILE A 120 -9.34 2.87 -0.29
CA ILE A 120 -8.42 1.99 0.44
C ILE A 120 -8.80 0.52 0.19
N LYS A 121 -10.07 0.15 0.36
CA LYS A 121 -10.52 -1.23 0.12
C LYS A 121 -10.22 -1.70 -1.30
N SER A 122 -10.60 -0.91 -2.31
CA SER A 122 -10.36 -1.25 -3.72
C SER A 122 -8.87 -1.40 -4.02
N ARG A 123 -8.03 -0.50 -3.50
CA ARG A 123 -6.57 -0.58 -3.69
C ARG A 123 -5.96 -1.84 -3.07
N PHE A 124 -6.50 -2.31 -1.95
CA PHE A 124 -5.91 -3.40 -1.18
C PHE A 124 -6.62 -4.74 -1.36
N GLU A 125 -7.58 -4.83 -2.28
CA GLU A 125 -8.27 -6.08 -2.62
C GLU A 125 -7.30 -7.17 -3.11
N GLN A 126 -6.29 -6.78 -3.88
CA GLN A 126 -5.22 -7.69 -4.34
C GLN A 126 -4.42 -8.33 -3.18
N PHE A 127 -4.25 -7.63 -2.06
CA PHE A 127 -3.57 -8.23 -0.90
C PHE A 127 -4.41 -9.33 -0.25
N LEU A 128 -5.75 -9.23 -0.30
CA LEU A 128 -6.63 -10.29 0.16
C LEU A 128 -6.55 -11.50 -0.77
N GLU A 129 -6.42 -11.29 -2.08
CA GLU A 129 -6.15 -12.37 -3.03
C GLU A 129 -4.81 -13.05 -2.72
N TYR A 130 -3.75 -12.28 -2.46
CA TYR A 130 -2.46 -12.85 -2.05
C TYR A 130 -2.53 -13.56 -0.70
N GLU A 131 -3.34 -13.09 0.25
CA GLU A 131 -3.64 -13.81 1.50
C GLU A 131 -4.31 -15.15 1.23
N ASN A 132 -5.26 -15.20 0.29
CA ASN A 132 -5.92 -16.45 -0.06
C ASN A 132 -4.99 -17.43 -0.80
N MET A 133 -4.07 -16.91 -1.63
CA MET A 133 -3.13 -17.70 -2.42
C MET A 133 -1.94 -18.21 -1.59
N PHE A 134 -1.32 -17.34 -0.79
CA PHE A 134 -0.06 -17.60 -0.08
C PHE A 134 -0.20 -17.57 1.45
N GLY A 135 -1.40 -17.36 1.98
CA GLY A 135 -1.67 -17.21 3.41
C GLY A 135 -1.11 -18.31 4.29
N PHE A 136 -1.13 -19.55 3.78
CA PHE A 136 -0.61 -20.72 4.48
C PHE A 136 0.93 -20.74 4.56
N LEU A 137 1.64 -19.95 3.75
CA LEU A 137 3.11 -19.83 3.72
C LEU A 137 3.63 -18.59 4.47
N PHE A 138 2.78 -17.61 4.79
CA PHE A 138 3.22 -16.36 5.42
C PHE A 138 3.66 -16.54 6.87
N ASP A 139 2.86 -17.25 7.67
CA ASP A 139 3.10 -17.39 9.09
C ASP A 139 3.51 -18.83 9.41
N SER A 140 4.77 -18.99 9.82
CA SER A 140 5.32 -20.27 10.27
C SER A 140 4.48 -20.92 11.39
N ASN A 141 3.79 -20.11 12.21
CA ASN A 141 2.91 -20.63 13.25
C ASN A 141 1.59 -21.14 12.68
N LYS A 142 0.95 -20.40 11.75
CA LYS A 142 -0.24 -20.88 11.03
C LYS A 142 0.06 -22.17 10.27
N PHE A 143 1.22 -22.22 9.62
CA PHE A 143 1.71 -23.42 8.93
C PHE A 143 1.87 -24.62 9.88
N LYS A 144 2.41 -24.40 11.08
CA LYS A 144 2.53 -25.43 12.13
C LYS A 144 1.16 -25.89 12.66
N THR A 145 0.17 -25.01 12.78
CA THR A 145 -1.15 -25.36 13.33
C THR A 145 -2.13 -25.93 12.30
N LEU A 146 -1.86 -25.78 11.00
CA LEU A 146 -2.80 -26.16 9.94
C LEU A 146 -3.00 -27.69 9.88
N GLY A 147 -4.26 -28.10 9.76
CA GLY A 147 -4.63 -29.51 9.57
C GLY A 147 -4.18 -30.04 8.21
N GLU A 148 -3.88 -31.34 8.12
CA GLU A 148 -3.38 -31.95 6.88
C GLU A 148 -4.38 -31.82 5.72
N ASP A 149 -5.68 -31.99 5.99
CA ASP A 149 -6.73 -31.89 4.97
C ASP A 149 -6.87 -30.48 4.38
N GLU A 150 -6.67 -29.45 5.21
CA GLU A 150 -6.70 -28.06 4.77
C GLU A 150 -5.46 -27.74 3.95
N LEU A 151 -4.28 -28.15 4.43
CA LEU A 151 -3.00 -27.95 3.73
C LEU A 151 -3.03 -28.57 2.33
N LYS A 152 -3.62 -29.77 2.19
CA LYS A 152 -3.81 -30.42 0.90
C LYS A 152 -4.72 -29.61 -0.03
N LYS A 153 -5.84 -29.07 0.48
CA LYS A 153 -6.74 -28.21 -0.31
C LYS A 153 -6.01 -26.95 -0.79
N TYR A 154 -5.21 -26.32 0.07
CA TYR A 154 -4.42 -25.15 -0.31
C TYR A 154 -3.40 -25.47 -1.40
N CYS A 155 -2.67 -26.59 -1.30
CA CYS A 155 -1.69 -26.97 -2.31
C CYS A 155 -2.33 -27.25 -3.67
N ILE A 156 -3.46 -27.96 -3.70
CA ILE A 156 -4.20 -28.22 -4.95
C ILE A 156 -4.74 -26.91 -5.55
N ASN A 157 -5.23 -25.99 -4.71
CA ASN A 157 -5.67 -24.69 -5.19
C ASN A 157 -4.49 -23.88 -5.74
N PHE A 158 -3.34 -23.94 -5.08
CA PHE A 158 -2.13 -23.24 -5.46
C PHE A 158 -1.58 -23.72 -6.81
N GLU A 159 -1.58 -25.03 -7.06
CA GLU A 159 -1.26 -25.60 -8.36
C GLU A 159 -2.18 -25.04 -9.46
N LYS A 160 -3.49 -24.97 -9.22
CA LYS A 160 -4.45 -24.39 -10.18
C LYS A 160 -4.18 -22.92 -10.46
N ILE A 161 -3.85 -22.14 -9.41
CA ILE A 161 -3.52 -20.72 -9.53
C ILE A 161 -2.26 -20.52 -10.39
N LEU A 162 -1.27 -21.38 -10.22
CA LEU A 162 0.01 -21.34 -10.96
C LEU A 162 0.00 -22.21 -12.22
N SER A 163 -1.19 -22.64 -12.67
CA SER A 163 -1.35 -23.35 -13.92
C SER A 163 -1.72 -22.37 -15.04
N PHE A 164 -1.01 -22.46 -16.16
CA PHE A 164 -1.36 -21.76 -17.38
C PHE A 164 -1.50 -22.75 -18.53
N LYS A 165 -2.74 -22.89 -19.02
CA LYS A 165 -3.15 -23.86 -20.05
C LYS A 165 -2.91 -25.31 -19.61
N TYR A 166 -1.76 -25.88 -19.94
CA TYR A 166 -1.40 -27.29 -19.71
C TYR A 166 -0.10 -27.44 -18.93
N HIS A 167 0.48 -26.34 -18.44
CA HIS A 167 1.70 -26.34 -17.65
C HIS A 167 1.42 -25.72 -16.28
N SER A 168 1.81 -26.42 -15.23
CA SER A 168 1.86 -25.90 -13.87
C SER A 168 3.30 -25.68 -13.46
N ASP A 169 3.57 -24.57 -12.78
CA ASP A 169 4.90 -24.29 -12.22
C ASP A 169 5.23 -25.20 -11.03
N ILE A 170 4.20 -25.81 -10.43
CA ILE A 170 4.27 -26.59 -9.19
C ILE A 170 3.29 -27.78 -9.27
N ASP A 171 3.68 -28.93 -8.72
CA ASP A 171 2.78 -30.05 -8.45
C ASP A 171 2.21 -29.93 -7.01
N GLY A 172 0.89 -29.88 -6.87
CA GLY A 172 0.23 -29.67 -5.59
C GLY A 172 0.34 -30.85 -4.61
N LEU A 173 0.45 -32.09 -5.11
CA LEU A 173 0.60 -33.27 -4.26
C LEU A 173 2.04 -33.43 -3.77
N ASP A 174 3.01 -33.14 -4.63
CA ASP A 174 4.41 -33.10 -4.24
C ASP A 174 4.68 -31.95 -3.27
N LEU A 175 4.13 -30.75 -3.54
CA LEU A 175 4.20 -29.62 -2.62
C LEU A 175 3.64 -29.99 -1.24
N PHE A 176 2.49 -30.66 -1.18
CA PHE A 176 1.91 -31.11 0.09
C PHE A 176 2.87 -32.04 0.85
N SER A 177 3.48 -32.99 0.15
CA SER A 177 4.40 -33.97 0.73
C SER A 177 5.69 -33.31 1.23
N GLU A 178 6.25 -32.38 0.43
CA GLU A 178 7.41 -31.57 0.80
C GLU A 178 7.12 -30.71 2.03
N LEU A 179 5.99 -30.02 2.07
CA LEU A 179 5.57 -29.16 3.18
C LEU A 179 5.35 -29.97 4.47
N LYS A 180 4.81 -31.19 4.37
CA LYS A 180 4.65 -32.08 5.54
C LYS A 180 6.00 -32.38 6.19
N VAL A 181 7.02 -32.67 5.39
CA VAL A 181 8.38 -32.90 5.88
C VAL A 181 9.01 -31.60 6.40
N LEU A 182 8.81 -30.49 5.69
CA LEU A 182 9.30 -29.17 6.10
C LEU A 182 8.75 -28.76 7.47
N LYS A 183 7.48 -29.09 7.77
CA LYS A 183 6.80 -28.79 9.04
C LYS A 183 7.51 -29.40 10.25
N GLU A 184 7.98 -30.64 10.10
CA GLU A 184 8.73 -31.36 11.16
C GLU A 184 10.17 -30.83 11.32
N ILE A 185 10.77 -30.31 10.25
CA ILE A 185 12.16 -29.82 10.25
C ILE A 185 12.26 -28.37 10.74
N LEU A 186 11.20 -27.57 10.57
CA LEU A 186 11.17 -26.15 10.94
C LEU A 186 11.24 -25.94 12.47
N THR A 187 12.45 -25.75 12.98
CA THR A 187 12.68 -25.30 14.36
C THR A 187 12.25 -23.84 14.57
N ASN A 188 12.05 -23.42 15.82
CA ASN A 188 11.65 -22.04 16.18
C ASN A 188 12.71 -20.97 15.83
N GLU A 189 13.88 -21.35 15.32
CA GLU A 189 14.95 -20.42 14.92
C GLU A 189 14.84 -19.98 13.45
N ILE A 190 14.15 -20.78 12.61
CA ILE A 190 13.99 -20.56 11.16
C ILE A 190 12.58 -20.02 10.87
N ASN A 191 12.20 -18.91 11.50
CA ASN A 191 10.84 -18.36 11.37
C ASN A 191 10.70 -17.31 10.26
N THR A 192 11.80 -16.81 9.72
CA THR A 192 11.78 -15.77 8.67
C THR A 192 11.77 -16.43 7.29
N LEU A 193 10.90 -15.96 6.38
CA LEU A 193 10.78 -16.49 5.01
C LEU A 193 12.13 -16.59 4.28
N LEU A 194 13.01 -15.61 4.49
CA LEU A 194 14.34 -15.57 3.86
C LEU A 194 15.30 -16.64 4.43
N LYS A 195 15.18 -16.94 5.74
CA LYS A 195 15.92 -18.05 6.36
C LYS A 195 15.39 -19.41 5.86
N ILE A 196 14.07 -19.55 5.74
CA ILE A 196 13.43 -20.74 5.20
C ILE A 196 13.88 -20.99 3.76
N LEU A 197 13.88 -19.97 2.90
CA LEU A 197 14.36 -20.09 1.52
C LEU A 197 15.84 -20.52 1.46
N ASN A 198 16.70 -19.91 2.30
CA ASN A 198 18.12 -20.28 2.34
C ASN A 198 18.34 -21.72 2.84
N TYR A 199 17.52 -22.18 3.79
CA TYR A 199 17.54 -23.56 4.25
C TYR A 199 17.16 -24.52 3.12
N ILE A 200 16.03 -24.27 2.45
CA ILE A 200 15.56 -25.08 1.33
C ILE A 200 16.63 -25.15 0.22
N LYS A 201 17.21 -24.00 -0.13
CA LYS A 201 18.27 -23.90 -1.13
C LYS A 201 19.49 -24.76 -0.80
N ARG A 202 19.82 -24.92 0.48
CA ARG A 202 20.96 -25.72 0.93
C ARG A 202 20.64 -27.22 1.00
N SER A 203 19.38 -27.55 1.30
CA SER A 203 18.92 -28.94 1.41
C SER A 203 18.68 -29.63 0.05
N CYS A 204 18.43 -28.88 -1.03
CA CYS A 204 18.12 -29.41 -2.38
C CYS A 204 16.95 -30.42 -2.46
N SER A 205 16.21 -30.64 -1.38
CA SER A 205 15.18 -31.70 -1.29
C SER A 205 13.74 -31.22 -1.48
N PHE A 206 13.51 -29.92 -1.67
CA PHE A 206 12.16 -29.34 -1.74
C PHE A 206 12.00 -28.42 -2.97
N PRO A 207 11.94 -28.98 -4.19
CA PRO A 207 11.86 -28.20 -5.43
C PRO A 207 10.58 -27.38 -5.54
N ASN A 208 9.40 -27.94 -5.24
CA ASN A 208 8.13 -27.24 -5.35
C ASN A 208 8.02 -26.13 -4.29
N THR A 209 8.43 -26.44 -3.07
CA THR A 209 8.47 -25.49 -1.95
C THR A 209 9.43 -24.34 -2.25
N TYR A 210 10.59 -24.62 -2.85
CA TYR A 210 11.53 -23.59 -3.27
C TYR A 210 10.91 -22.61 -4.28
N ILE A 211 10.18 -23.12 -5.28
CA ILE A 211 9.47 -22.29 -6.27
C ILE A 211 8.40 -21.44 -5.57
N ALA A 212 7.58 -22.05 -4.70
CA ALA A 212 6.54 -21.34 -3.95
C ALA A 212 7.10 -20.16 -3.13
N TYR A 213 8.14 -20.40 -2.32
CA TYR A 213 8.77 -19.34 -1.52
C TYR A 213 9.49 -18.29 -2.38
N LYS A 214 10.05 -18.69 -3.54
CA LYS A 214 10.69 -17.76 -4.46
C LYS A 214 9.66 -16.80 -5.09
N ILE A 215 8.51 -17.32 -5.55
CA ILE A 215 7.41 -16.50 -6.07
C ILE A 215 6.92 -15.57 -4.96
N LEU A 216 6.69 -16.10 -3.76
CA LEU A 216 6.24 -15.34 -2.60
C LEU A 216 7.15 -14.14 -2.28
N LEU A 217 8.47 -14.35 -2.24
CA LEU A 217 9.45 -13.30 -1.94
C LEU A 217 9.64 -12.30 -3.08
N THR A 218 9.17 -12.60 -4.29
CA THR A 218 9.17 -11.64 -5.41
C THR A 218 7.95 -10.73 -5.43
N LEU A 219 6.90 -11.03 -4.66
CA LEU A 219 5.71 -10.18 -4.59
C LEU A 219 6.02 -8.89 -3.80
N PRO A 220 5.98 -7.72 -4.43
CA PRO A 220 6.30 -6.47 -3.75
C PRO A 220 5.16 -6.07 -2.81
N VAL A 221 5.48 -5.80 -1.53
CA VAL A 221 4.53 -5.22 -0.56
C VAL A 221 4.19 -3.77 -0.92
N THR A 222 5.15 -3.04 -1.51
CA THR A 222 4.91 -1.68 -2.02
C THR A 222 5.63 -1.45 -3.34
N VAL A 223 5.01 -0.60 -4.15
CA VAL A 223 5.51 -0.12 -5.44
C VAL A 223 6.48 1.07 -5.24
N ALA A 224 6.79 1.43 -3.98
CA ALA A 224 7.53 2.64 -3.60
C ALA A 224 8.94 2.73 -4.21
N THR A 225 9.61 1.59 -4.41
CA THR A 225 10.89 1.53 -5.13
C THR A 225 10.73 2.01 -6.58
N THR A 226 9.65 1.61 -7.24
CA THR A 226 9.36 2.08 -8.61
C THR A 226 8.93 3.55 -8.62
N GLU A 227 8.19 4.04 -7.62
CA GLU A 227 7.83 5.47 -7.49
C GLU A 227 9.08 6.35 -7.34
N ARG A 228 10.09 5.89 -6.57
CA ARG A 228 11.40 6.53 -6.48
C ARG A 228 12.09 6.57 -7.86
N SER A 229 12.06 5.47 -8.61
CA SER A 229 12.59 5.41 -9.98
C SER A 229 11.86 6.36 -10.94
N PHE A 230 10.53 6.47 -10.84
CA PHE A 230 9.73 7.42 -11.63
C PHE A 230 10.01 8.89 -11.24
N SER A 231 10.26 9.17 -9.96
CA SER A 231 10.68 10.50 -9.51
C SER A 231 12.03 10.89 -10.12
N LYS A 232 13.00 9.95 -10.16
CA LYS A 232 14.27 10.16 -10.88
C LYS A 232 14.05 10.37 -12.37
N LEU A 233 13.19 9.56 -13.00
CA LEU A 233 12.84 9.72 -14.40
C LEU A 233 12.24 11.10 -14.70
N LYS A 234 11.38 11.61 -13.82
CA LYS A 234 10.80 12.97 -13.92
C LYS A 234 11.86 14.07 -13.83
N LEU A 235 12.87 13.90 -12.97
CA LEU A 235 14.02 14.83 -12.90
C LEU A 235 14.87 14.78 -14.17
N ILE A 236 15.11 13.59 -14.71
CA ILE A 236 15.87 13.37 -15.96
C ILE A 236 15.11 13.93 -17.16
N LYS A 237 13.79 13.81 -17.16
CA LYS A 237 12.87 14.31 -18.20
C LYS A 237 12.23 15.61 -17.72
N SER A 238 13.05 16.65 -17.56
CA SER A 238 12.52 18.00 -17.35
C SER A 238 11.73 18.47 -18.58
N TYR A 239 10.76 19.36 -18.37
CA TYR A 239 9.90 19.90 -19.42
C TYR A 239 10.70 20.50 -20.59
N LEU A 240 11.85 21.13 -20.30
CA LEU A 240 12.77 21.72 -21.28
C LEU A 240 13.69 20.70 -22.00
N ARG A 241 13.68 19.41 -21.59
CA ARG A 241 14.57 18.35 -22.11
C ARG A 241 13.78 17.15 -22.65
N SER A 242 12.64 17.42 -23.28
CA SER A 242 11.68 16.41 -23.75
C SER A 242 12.11 15.68 -25.02
N THR A 243 13.11 16.18 -25.76
CA THR A 243 13.66 15.57 -26.99
C THR A 243 14.91 14.72 -26.71
N ILE A 244 14.75 13.63 -25.95
CA ILE A 244 15.83 12.66 -25.70
C ILE A 244 15.46 11.28 -26.29
N LEU A 245 16.44 10.62 -26.93
CA LEU A 245 16.26 9.28 -27.47
C LEU A 245 16.15 8.23 -26.36
N GLN A 246 15.30 7.21 -26.57
CA GLN A 246 14.97 6.20 -25.55
C GLN A 246 16.20 5.49 -24.98
N TYR A 247 17.19 5.15 -25.83
CA TYR A 247 18.42 4.50 -25.37
C TYR A 247 19.18 5.35 -24.34
N ARG A 248 19.27 6.66 -24.58
CA ARG A 248 19.97 7.61 -23.71
C ARG A 248 19.19 7.86 -22.43
N LEU A 249 17.86 7.89 -22.52
CA LEU A 249 16.97 7.99 -21.37
C LEU A 249 17.12 6.77 -20.45
N ASN A 250 17.06 5.55 -21.00
CA ASN A 250 17.21 4.32 -20.24
C ASN A 250 18.58 4.27 -19.55
N GLY A 251 19.66 4.61 -20.27
CA GLY A 251 21.01 4.68 -19.69
C GLY A 251 21.10 5.66 -18.53
N LEU A 252 20.63 6.90 -18.69
CA LEU A 252 20.64 7.91 -17.61
C LEU A 252 19.76 7.51 -16.42
N THR A 253 18.64 6.85 -16.69
CA THR A 253 17.72 6.38 -15.66
C THR A 253 18.37 5.30 -14.81
N ILE A 254 19.02 4.31 -15.45
CA ILE A 254 19.79 3.27 -14.74
C ILE A 254 20.89 3.90 -13.88
N LEU A 255 21.68 4.83 -14.45
CA LEU A 255 22.74 5.52 -13.70
C LEU A 255 22.20 6.32 -12.50
N SER A 256 20.98 6.88 -12.61
CA SER A 256 20.38 7.65 -11.52
C SER A 256 19.78 6.79 -10.42
N ILE A 257 19.16 5.66 -10.79
CA ILE A 257 18.61 4.67 -9.85
C ILE A 257 19.75 4.00 -9.09
N GLU A 258 20.73 3.47 -9.82
CA GLU A 258 21.87 2.70 -9.29
C GLU A 258 23.06 3.58 -8.90
N SER A 259 22.78 4.82 -8.47
CA SER A 259 23.84 5.80 -8.13
C SER A 259 24.76 5.33 -7.00
N GLU A 260 24.27 4.47 -6.09
CA GLU A 260 25.09 3.87 -5.03
C GLU A 260 26.09 2.85 -5.59
N MET A 261 25.66 1.99 -6.52
CA MET A 261 26.54 1.03 -7.20
C MET A 261 27.59 1.74 -8.06
N LEU A 262 27.23 2.86 -8.69
CA LEU A 262 28.16 3.69 -9.47
C LEU A 262 29.31 4.26 -8.65
N LYS A 263 29.07 4.61 -7.39
CA LYS A 263 30.13 5.13 -6.50
C LYS A 263 31.20 4.08 -6.21
N LEU A 264 30.87 2.79 -6.36
CA LEU A 264 31.80 1.67 -6.17
C LEU A 264 32.65 1.38 -7.42
N LEU A 265 32.32 1.95 -8.58
CA LEU A 265 33.04 1.72 -9.83
C LEU A 265 34.23 2.69 -9.96
N ASP A 266 35.40 2.17 -10.35
CA ASP A 266 36.56 3.02 -10.66
C ASP A 266 36.42 3.59 -12.08
N TYR A 267 36.15 4.90 -12.14
CA TYR A 267 36.05 5.66 -13.39
C TYR A 267 37.29 5.52 -14.29
N LYS A 268 38.50 5.39 -13.72
CA LYS A 268 39.72 5.27 -14.51
C LYS A 268 39.75 3.97 -15.31
N THR A 269 39.39 2.85 -14.68
CA THR A 269 39.28 1.56 -15.38
C THR A 269 38.21 1.59 -16.48
N LEU A 270 37.09 2.27 -16.22
CA LEU A 270 35.98 2.37 -17.16
C LEU A 270 36.35 3.20 -18.39
N ILE A 271 37.05 4.32 -18.20
CA ILE A 271 37.58 5.14 -19.30
C ILE A 271 38.60 4.34 -20.12
N ASN A 272 39.52 3.64 -19.49
CA ASN A 272 40.53 2.83 -20.17
C ASN A 272 39.91 1.68 -20.98
N ASN A 273 38.87 1.03 -20.45
CA ASN A 273 38.14 -0.01 -21.19
C ASN A 273 37.38 0.56 -22.40
N PHE A 274 36.79 1.75 -22.25
CA PHE A 274 36.10 2.41 -23.35
C PHE A 274 37.05 2.85 -24.46
N THR A 275 38.22 3.39 -24.11
CA THR A 275 39.26 3.76 -25.10
C THR A 275 39.82 2.51 -25.79
N ALA A 276 40.05 1.42 -25.06
CA ALA A 276 40.50 0.14 -25.63
C ALA A 276 39.49 -0.47 -26.62
N GLN A 277 38.18 -0.33 -26.37
CA GLN A 277 37.15 -0.81 -27.29
C GLN A 277 36.99 0.08 -28.54
N LYS A 278 37.11 1.41 -28.41
CA LYS A 278 37.05 2.32 -29.57
C LYS A 278 38.30 2.31 -30.42
N GLY A 279 39.48 2.09 -29.83
CA GLY A 279 40.75 1.99 -30.54
C GLY A 279 40.85 0.80 -31.51
N LYS A 280 39.93 -0.19 -31.42
CA LYS A 280 39.86 -1.35 -32.31
C LYS A 280 38.97 -1.18 -33.55
N LYS A 281 38.39 0.01 -33.79
CA LYS A 281 37.79 0.34 -35.10
C LYS A 281 38.80 1.09 -35.97
N ILE A 282 39.83 0.39 -36.43
CA ILE A 282 40.65 0.77 -37.58
C ILE A 282 40.73 -0.47 -38.46
N THR A 283 39.75 -0.60 -39.37
CA THR A 283 39.79 -1.28 -40.67
C THR A 283 38.42 -1.13 -41.30
#